data_AF-A0A6P7G2F7-F1
#
_entry.id   AF-A0A6P7G2F7-F1
#
_cell.length_a   1.000
_cell.length_b   1.000
_cell.length_c   1.000
_cell.angle_alpha   90.00
_cell.angle_beta   90.00
_cell.angle_gamma   90.00
#
_symmetry.space_group_name_H-M   'P 1'
#
loop_
_entity.id
_entity.type
_entity.pdbx_description
1 polymer ?
#
loop_
_entity_poly.entity_id
_entity_poly.type
_entity_poly.pdbx_seq_one_letter_code
_entity_poly.pdbx_strand_id
1 'polypeptide(L)'
;MGHSRMVWPAVLLTLVAFGGAFAGSPGAGGSYVGDVNVSAILDSFSVSYDKRVRPNYGGPPVDVGVTMYVLSISSVSEVLMQLDISQSF
;
A
#
# COMPACT_ATOMS: atom_id res chain seq x y z
N MET A 1 20.93 -52.16 30.02
CA MET A 1 19.86 -51.72 29.10
C MET A 1 20.48 -51.57 27.71
N GLY A 2 20.23 -52.52 26.80
CA GLY A 2 20.91 -52.58 25.49
C GLY A 2 20.39 -51.49 24.55
N HIS A 3 21.29 -50.63 24.05
CA HIS A 3 20.97 -49.67 23.01
C HIS A 3 20.83 -50.42 21.67
N SER A 4 19.58 -50.60 21.25
CA SER A 4 19.21 -51.27 20.01
C SER A 4 19.82 -50.54 18.81
N ARG A 5 20.56 -51.30 17.98
CA ARG A 5 21.37 -50.85 16.84
C ARG A 5 20.51 -50.34 15.66
N MET A 6 19.21 -50.16 15.88
CA MET A 6 18.20 -49.69 14.92
C MET A 6 17.73 -48.24 15.16
N VAL A 7 18.19 -47.56 16.22
CA VAL A 7 17.81 -46.15 16.45
C VAL A 7 18.58 -45.19 15.53
N TRP A 8 19.85 -45.49 15.24
CA TRP A 8 20.72 -44.65 14.42
C TRP A 8 20.25 -44.44 12.97
N PRO A 9 19.81 -45.48 12.21
CA PRO A 9 19.33 -45.26 10.85
C PRO A 9 17.98 -44.52 10.80
N ALA A 10 17.11 -44.70 11.80
CA ALA A 10 15.83 -43.99 11.87
C ALA A 10 16.00 -42.48 12.14
N VAL A 11 16.97 -42.11 12.99
CA VAL A 11 17.33 -40.70 13.24
C VAL A 11 17.97 -40.04 12.01
N LEU A 12 18.77 -40.79 11.24
CA LEU A 12 19.34 -40.29 9.99
C LEU A 12 18.27 -40.06 8.90
N LEU A 13 17.25 -40.93 8.85
CA LEU A 13 16.15 -40.81 7.90
C LEU A 13 15.22 -39.64 8.24
N THR A 14 14.98 -39.35 9.53
CA THR A 14 14.21 -38.15 9.94
C THR A 14 14.97 -36.85 9.72
N LEU A 15 16.31 -36.83 9.86
CA LEU A 15 17.12 -35.65 9.55
C LEU A 15 17.18 -35.35 8.05
N VAL A 16 17.25 -36.37 7.20
CA VAL A 16 17.22 -36.20 5.73
C VAL A 16 15.83 -35.83 5.22
N ALA A 17 14.76 -36.37 5.81
CA ALA A 17 13.39 -36.07 5.40
C ALA A 17 12.86 -34.69 5.89
N PHE A 18 13.45 -34.12 6.94
CA PHE A 18 13.04 -32.81 7.50
C PHE A 18 14.01 -31.66 7.18
N GLY A 19 15.11 -31.93 6.48
CA GLY A 19 16.15 -30.94 6.15
C GLY A 19 15.85 -30.01 4.97
N GLY A 20 14.64 -30.03 4.40
CA GLY A 20 14.31 -29.28 3.19
C GLY A 20 13.02 -28.49 3.29
N ALA A 21 13.07 -27.28 3.87
CA ALA A 21 12.32 -26.09 3.42
C ALA A 21 12.33 -24.97 4.50
N PHE A 22 13.49 -24.37 4.75
CA PHE A 22 13.55 -22.98 5.22
C PHE A 22 14.35 -22.18 4.20
N ALA A 23 13.82 -22.08 2.99
CA ALA A 23 14.29 -21.08 2.04
C ALA A 23 13.80 -19.72 2.55
N GLY A 24 14.66 -19.03 3.28
CA GLY A 24 14.46 -17.61 3.58
C GLY A 24 14.24 -16.88 2.26
N SER A 25 13.12 -16.16 2.16
CA SER A 25 12.83 -15.30 1.02
C SER A 25 14.00 -14.32 0.85
N PRO A 26 14.62 -14.22 -0.34
CA PRO A 26 15.62 -13.20 -0.59
C PRO A 26 14.89 -11.87 -0.69
N GLY A 27 14.69 -11.22 0.46
CA GLY A 27 14.44 -9.80 0.55
C GLY A 27 15.69 -9.05 0.11
N ALA A 28 15.96 -9.05 -1.19
CA ALA A 28 16.99 -8.23 -1.79
C ALA A 28 16.52 -6.77 -1.68
N GLY A 29 17.06 -6.05 -0.69
CA GLY A 29 17.04 -4.60 -0.66
C GLY A 29 17.78 -4.06 -1.88
N GLY A 30 17.04 -3.81 -2.94
CA GLY A 30 17.53 -3.19 -4.17
C GLY A 30 17.42 -1.66 -4.06
N SER A 31 18.54 -0.98 -4.31
CA SER A 31 18.62 0.48 -4.42
C SER A 31 17.65 1.00 -5.49
N TYR A 32 16.74 1.91 -5.12
CA TYR A 32 15.69 2.48 -5.97
C TYR A 32 16.19 3.61 -6.91
N VAL A 33 17.47 3.60 -7.27
CA VAL A 33 18.06 4.65 -8.13
C VAL A 33 18.51 4.05 -9.46
N GLY A 34 17.59 3.31 -10.08
CA GLY A 34 17.62 2.87 -11.48
C GLY A 34 16.22 3.14 -12.04
N ASP A 35 16.13 3.47 -13.34
CA ASP A 35 14.92 3.96 -14.02
C ASP A 35 13.61 3.48 -13.38
N VAL A 36 13.03 4.36 -12.56
CA VAL A 36 11.84 4.03 -11.79
C VAL A 36 10.70 3.88 -12.79
N ASN A 37 10.21 2.65 -12.95
CA ASN A 37 9.07 2.39 -13.79
C ASN A 37 7.80 2.92 -13.10
N VAL A 38 7.48 4.20 -13.37
CA VAL A 38 6.34 4.90 -12.78
C VAL A 38 5.03 4.18 -13.10
N SER A 39 4.90 3.53 -14.25
CA SER A 39 3.70 2.78 -14.63
C SER A 39 3.45 1.60 -13.68
N ALA A 40 4.48 0.85 -13.34
CA ALA A 40 4.36 -0.26 -12.39
C ALA A 40 3.91 0.22 -10.99
N ILE A 41 4.28 1.44 -10.61
CA ILE A 41 3.86 2.07 -9.35
C ILE A 41 2.38 2.48 -9.43
N LEU A 42 1.96 3.14 -10.51
CA LEU A 42 0.56 3.55 -10.69
C LEU A 42 -0.41 2.36 -10.76
N ASP A 43 0.03 1.25 -11.37
CA ASP A 43 -0.73 0.00 -11.40
C ASP A 43 -0.90 -0.56 -9.99
N SER A 44 0.16 -0.55 -9.17
CA SER A 44 0.12 -1.07 -7.79
C SER A 44 -0.87 -0.31 -6.89
N PHE A 45 -1.06 1.00 -7.10
CA PHE A 45 -2.05 1.78 -6.36
C PHE A 45 -3.48 1.59 -6.88
N SER A 46 -3.64 1.18 -8.14
CA SER A 46 -4.95 1.20 -8.80
C SER A 46 -5.65 -0.17 -8.80
N VAL A 47 -4.91 -1.28 -8.75
CA VAL A 47 -5.46 -2.65 -8.92
C VAL A 47 -6.55 -3.00 -7.89
N SER A 48 -6.41 -2.57 -6.63
CA SER A 48 -7.36 -2.90 -5.56
C SER A 48 -8.02 -1.67 -4.93
N TYR A 49 -7.90 -0.49 -5.54
CA TYR A 49 -8.46 0.74 -5.00
C TYR A 49 -9.88 0.98 -5.49
N ASP A 50 -10.85 0.94 -4.58
CA ASP A 50 -12.23 1.37 -4.86
C ASP A 50 -12.40 2.86 -4.52
N LYS A 51 -12.41 3.71 -5.57
CA LYS A 51 -12.57 5.16 -5.44
C LYS A 51 -13.92 5.61 -4.86
N ARG A 52 -14.91 4.72 -4.79
CA ARG A 52 -16.26 5.05 -4.28
C ARG A 52 -16.32 5.06 -2.76
N VAL A 53 -15.38 4.36 -2.11
CA VAL A 53 -15.34 4.22 -0.67
C VAL A 53 -14.42 5.30 -0.11
N ARG A 54 -14.96 6.18 0.73
CA ARG A 54 -14.14 7.18 1.42
C ARG A 54 -13.08 6.47 2.30
N PRO A 55 -11.90 7.06 2.49
CA PRO A 55 -10.96 6.57 3.47
C PRO A 55 -11.63 6.44 4.85
N ASN A 56 -11.22 5.45 5.64
CA ASN A 56 -11.77 5.15 6.96
C ASN A 56 -13.30 4.90 6.99
N TYR A 57 -13.83 4.22 5.97
CA TYR A 57 -15.24 3.84 5.94
C TYR A 57 -15.62 2.98 7.15
N GLY A 58 -16.63 3.40 7.92
CA GLY A 58 -17.06 2.74 9.16
C GLY A 58 -16.27 3.12 10.43
N GLY A 59 -15.17 3.87 10.29
CA GLY A 59 -14.40 4.42 11.40
C GLY A 59 -14.65 5.92 11.64
N PRO A 60 -13.74 6.59 12.37
CA PRO A 60 -13.78 8.05 12.57
C PRO A 60 -13.84 8.86 11.26
N PRO A 61 -14.35 10.10 11.28
CA PRO A 61 -14.32 11.00 10.13
C PRO A 61 -12.89 11.26 9.63
N VAL A 62 -12.77 11.62 8.35
CA VAL A 62 -11.50 12.04 7.72
C VAL A 62 -11.37 13.55 7.83
N ASP A 63 -10.24 14.02 8.37
CA ASP A 63 -9.88 15.43 8.36
C ASP A 63 -9.41 15.85 6.97
N VAL A 64 -10.06 16.86 6.40
CA VAL A 64 -9.74 17.40 5.07
C VAL A 64 -9.23 18.82 5.20
N GLY A 65 -7.95 19.03 4.89
CA GLY A 65 -7.38 20.37 4.75
C GLY A 65 -7.77 20.97 3.40
N VAL A 66 -8.40 22.14 3.39
CA VAL A 66 -8.78 22.86 2.19
C VAL A 66 -8.06 24.20 2.15
N THR A 67 -7.41 24.49 1.04
CA THR A 67 -6.83 25.80 0.73
C THR A 67 -7.44 26.33 -0.56
N MET A 68 -7.67 27.64 -0.63
CA MET A 68 -8.27 28.27 -1.80
C MET A 68 -7.49 29.53 -2.15
N TYR A 69 -7.10 29.65 -3.41
CA TYR A 69 -6.54 30.87 -3.96
C TYR A 69 -7.58 31.58 -4.83
N VAL A 70 -8.01 32.78 -4.41
CA VAL A 70 -8.95 33.60 -5.17
C VAL A 70 -8.19 34.37 -6.24
N LEU A 71 -8.47 34.04 -7.50
CA LEU A 71 -7.85 34.69 -8.65
C LEU A 71 -8.53 36.03 -8.94
N SER A 72 -9.86 36.04 -8.97
CA SER A 72 -10.64 37.23 -9.27
C SER A 72 -12.10 37.07 -8.86
N ILE A 73 -12.74 38.21 -8.63
CA ILE A 73 -14.19 38.34 -8.48
C ILE A 73 -14.69 39.13 -9.69
N SER A 74 -15.56 38.53 -10.51
CA SER A 74 -15.92 39.10 -11.82
C SER A 74 -17.28 39.81 -11.81
N SER A 75 -18.28 39.29 -11.09
CA SER A 75 -19.63 39.88 -11.07
C SER A 75 -20.25 39.76 -9.67
N VAL A 76 -20.98 40.81 -9.26
CA VAL A 76 -21.82 40.81 -8.04
C VAL A 76 -23.20 41.31 -8.41
N SER A 77 -24.23 40.53 -8.09
CA SER A 77 -25.63 40.92 -8.24
C SER A 77 -26.31 40.93 -6.89
N GLU A 78 -26.61 42.12 -6.37
CA GLU A 78 -27.32 42.29 -5.10
C GLU A 78 -28.78 41.84 -5.20
N VAL A 79 -29.45 42.17 -6.30
CA VAL A 79 -30.86 41.82 -6.54
C VAL A 79 -31.04 40.30 -6.63
N LEU A 80 -30.06 39.59 -7.20
CA LEU A 80 -30.08 38.13 -7.34
C LEU A 80 -29.30 37.40 -6.23
N MET A 81 -28.64 38.14 -5.34
CA MET A 81 -27.75 37.63 -4.28
C MET A 81 -26.67 36.64 -4.78
N GLN A 82 -26.10 36.92 -5.95
CA GLN A 82 -25.09 36.05 -6.57
C GLN A 82 -23.75 36.78 -6.75
N LEU A 83 -22.66 36.03 -6.59
CA LEU A 83 -21.29 36.45 -6.83
C LEU A 83 -20.57 35.38 -7.64
N ASP A 84 -19.84 35.78 -8.67
CA ASP A 84 -19.02 34.88 -9.47
C ASP A 84 -17.53 35.01 -9.08
N ILE A 85 -16.92 33.90 -8.68
CA ILE A 85 -15.52 33.81 -8.24
C ILE A 85 -14.76 32.84 -9.13
N SER A 86 -13.55 33.21 -9.52
CA SER A 86 -12.55 32.30 -10.09
C SER A 86 -11.54 31.91 -9.02
N GLN A 87 -11.35 30.62 -8.79
CA GLN A 87 -10.52 30.07 -7.70
C GLN A 87 -9.70 28.87 -8.16
N SER A 88 -8.52 28.70 -7.57
CA SER A 88 -7.74 27.46 -7.64
C SER A 88 -7.81 26.74 -6.29
N PHE A 89 -8.08 25.44 -6.36
CA PHE A 89 -7.93 24.50 -5.24
C PHE A 89 -6.55 23.86 -5.27
#